data_AF-J0K4A5-F1
#
_entry.id   AF-J0K4A5-F1
#
_cell.length_a   1.000
_cell.length_b   1.000
_cell.length_c   1.000
_cell.angle_alpha   90.00
_cell.angle_beta   90.00
_cell.angle_gamma   90.00
#
_symmetry.space_group_name_H-M   'P 1'
#
loop_
_entity.id
_entity.type
_entity.pdbx_description
1 polymer ?
#
loop_
_entity_poly.entity_id
_entity_poly.type
_entity_poly.pdbx_seq_one_letter_code
_entity_poly.pdbx_strand_id
1 'polypeptide(L)'
;MVVAKNEDNKKLYDIIDGQQRTTTIFMLLHVLANKQNEKDKQETRKYLYQKGELKLEVAPQNQSFFKTLLEAAEKGNISHCEKDADTEGKQNLFEVLKAIWDKVSKLNKEGVNERLETLLKMVLMRLEEPDPGRAIRTFQSVNDRGVPLLLLDKLKSLLIYYSNTFCDGKKGLDQFINDHFGEIFKIFAKIKKSDHISSVGGSKFDEGDIFRYHAGS
;
A
#
# COMPACT_ATOMS: atom_id res chain seq x y z
N MET A 1 0.75 8.28 -9.29
CA MET A 1 0.08 8.18 -7.98
C MET A 1 -1.00 9.22 -7.91
N VAL A 2 -2.13 8.88 -7.29
CA VAL A 2 -3.24 9.81 -7.06
C VAL A 2 -3.24 10.18 -5.58
N VAL A 3 -3.29 11.46 -5.29
CA VAL A 3 -3.27 11.99 -3.92
C VAL A 3 -4.38 13.00 -3.69
N ALA A 4 -4.84 13.10 -2.44
CA ALA A 4 -5.76 14.13 -1.97
C ALA A 4 -5.15 14.86 -0.78
N LYS A 5 -5.53 16.11 -0.53
CA LYS A 5 -5.12 16.81 0.69
C LYS A 5 -5.74 16.11 1.89
N ASN A 6 -4.92 15.81 2.90
CA ASN A 6 -5.42 15.19 4.11
C ASN A 6 -6.39 16.15 4.83
N GLU A 7 -7.49 15.60 5.33
CA GLU A 7 -8.57 16.40 5.93
C GLU A 7 -8.13 17.01 7.27
N ASP A 8 -7.44 16.22 8.09
CA ASP A 8 -7.01 16.57 9.45
C ASP A 8 -5.72 17.40 9.47
N ASN A 9 -4.80 17.15 8.53
CA ASN A 9 -3.51 17.81 8.44
C ASN A 9 -3.21 18.29 7.02
N LYS A 10 -3.45 19.58 6.75
CA LYS A 10 -3.23 20.20 5.44
C LYS A 10 -1.78 20.22 4.93
N LYS A 11 -0.81 19.79 5.76
CA LYS A 11 0.59 19.62 5.35
C LYS A 11 0.87 18.23 4.78
N LEU A 12 -0.06 17.29 4.92
CA LEU A 12 0.03 15.92 4.45
C LEU A 12 -0.92 15.68 3.27
N TYR A 13 -0.62 14.62 2.53
CA TYR A 13 -1.45 14.14 1.43
C TYR A 13 -1.76 12.67 1.66
N ASP A 14 -3.03 12.32 1.48
CA ASP A 14 -3.46 10.92 1.47
C ASP A 14 -3.19 10.33 0.10
N ILE A 15 -2.47 9.20 0.08
CA ILE A 15 -2.22 8.45 -1.16
C ILE A 15 -3.45 7.59 -1.41
N ILE A 16 -4.24 7.96 -2.41
CA ILE A 16 -5.48 7.26 -2.78
C ILE A 16 -5.16 6.09 -3.73
N ASP A 17 -4.19 6.28 -4.64
CA ASP A 17 -3.66 5.23 -5.50
C ASP A 17 -2.14 5.21 -5.56
N GLY A 18 -1.61 4.00 -5.62
CA GLY A 18 -0.18 3.73 -5.66
C GLY A 18 0.41 3.54 -4.28
N GLN A 19 -0.40 3.26 -3.25
CA GLN A 19 0.07 3.00 -1.89
C GLN A 19 1.15 1.91 -1.88
N GLN A 20 0.86 0.71 -2.40
CA GLN A 20 1.83 -0.39 -2.45
C GLN A 20 3.10 -0.02 -3.21
N ARG A 21 2.97 0.56 -4.41
CA ARG A 21 4.10 1.00 -5.25
C ARG A 21 4.99 2.01 -4.51
N THR A 22 4.37 3.00 -3.87
CA THR A 22 5.07 4.04 -3.12
C THR A 22 5.80 3.45 -1.91
N THR A 23 5.15 2.57 -1.16
CA THR A 23 5.77 1.90 0.00
C THR A 23 6.96 1.02 -0.42
N THR A 24 6.85 0.27 -1.53
CA THR A 24 7.96 -0.53 -2.05
C THR A 24 9.14 0.34 -2.49
N ILE A 25 8.88 1.43 -3.23
CA ILE A 25 9.92 2.39 -3.64
C ILE A 25 10.59 3.00 -2.41
N PHE A 26 9.80 3.38 -1.40
CA PHE A 26 10.30 3.95 -0.15
C PHE A 26 11.21 2.97 0.61
N MET A 27 10.77 1.71 0.77
CA MET A 27 11.58 0.66 1.39
C MET A 27 12.87 0.38 0.61
N LEU A 28 12.80 0.35 -0.73
CA LEU A 28 13.98 0.16 -1.58
C LEU A 28 14.98 1.30 -1.43
N LEU A 29 14.51 2.55 -1.46
CA LEU A 29 15.34 3.73 -1.24
C LEU A 29 16.00 3.69 0.13
N HIS A 30 15.27 3.30 1.17
CA HIS A 30 15.78 3.18 2.53
C HIS A 30 16.91 2.15 2.64
N VAL A 31 16.72 0.94 2.12
CA VAL A 31 17.74 -0.12 2.16
C VAL A 31 18.99 0.25 1.34
N LEU A 32 18.82 0.86 0.17
CA LEU A 32 19.95 1.33 -0.66
C LEU A 32 20.73 2.46 0.02
N ALA A 33 20.03 3.45 0.60
CA ALA A 33 20.66 4.55 1.33
C ALA A 33 21.54 4.05 2.48
N ASN A 34 21.13 2.97 3.16
CA ASN A 34 21.89 2.38 4.25
C ASN A 34 23.18 1.68 3.84
N LYS A 35 23.38 1.39 2.55
CA LYS A 35 24.63 0.83 2.01
C LYS A 35 25.64 1.90 1.59
N GLN A 36 25.25 3.17 1.59
CA GLN A 36 26.14 4.28 1.25
C GLN A 36 27.11 4.61 2.38
N ASN A 37 28.14 5.40 2.07
CA ASN A 37 28.96 6.04 3.10
C ASN A 37 28.12 7.08 3.88
N GLU A 38 28.56 7.48 5.08
CA GLU A 38 27.79 8.38 5.94
C GLU A 38 27.50 9.75 5.32
N LYS A 39 28.40 10.28 4.48
CA LYS A 39 28.20 11.59 3.82
C LYS A 39 27.05 11.52 2.81
N ASP A 40 27.07 10.53 1.92
CA ASP A 40 26.05 10.36 0.88
C ASP A 40 24.71 9.92 1.50
N LYS A 41 24.78 9.07 2.53
CA LYS A 41 23.61 8.64 3.30
C LYS A 41 22.87 9.81 3.94
N GLN A 42 23.58 10.82 4.45
CA GLN A 42 22.93 12.04 4.98
C GLN A 42 22.16 12.81 3.91
N GLU A 43 22.68 12.88 2.68
CA GLU A 43 21.99 13.52 1.57
C GLU A 43 20.73 12.75 1.19
N THR A 44 20.86 11.43 1.02
CA THR A 44 19.73 10.56 0.65
C THR A 44 18.65 10.49 1.74
N ARG A 45 19.03 10.59 3.02
CA ARG A 45 18.09 10.61 4.15
C ARG A 45 17.11 11.79 4.09
N LYS A 46 17.43 12.89 3.40
CA LYS A 46 16.49 14.00 3.19
C LYS A 46 15.25 13.59 2.39
N TYR A 47 15.30 12.52 1.60
CA TYR A 47 14.14 11.99 0.87
C TYR A 47 13.27 11.07 1.74
N LEU A 48 13.85 10.48 2.79
CA LEU A 48 13.19 9.51 3.65
C LEU A 48 12.60 10.16 4.91
N TYR A 49 13.26 11.19 5.43
CA TYR A 49 12.93 11.82 6.70
C TYR A 49 12.68 13.32 6.58
N GLN A 50 11.79 13.84 7.43
CA GLN A 50 11.56 15.26 7.64
C GLN A 50 11.50 15.53 9.14
N LYS A 51 12.42 16.35 9.65
CA LYS A 51 12.53 16.66 11.09
C LYS A 51 12.63 15.42 12.00
N GLY A 52 13.30 14.36 11.52
CA GLY A 52 13.47 13.11 12.26
C GLY A 52 12.34 12.09 12.09
N GLU A 53 11.20 12.49 11.53
CA GLU A 53 10.09 11.57 11.23
C GLU A 53 10.14 11.06 9.78
N LEU A 54 9.60 9.87 9.54
CA LEU A 54 9.47 9.33 8.18
C LEU A 54 8.52 10.20 7.35
N LYS A 55 8.84 10.41 6.07
CA LYS A 55 7.97 11.11 5.12
C LYS A 55 6.78 10.28 4.62
N LEU A 56 6.79 8.97 4.88
CA LEU A 56 5.73 8.04 4.49
C LEU A 56 5.10 7.42 5.73
N GLU A 57 3.78 7.47 5.79
CA GLU A 57 2.97 6.75 6.77
C GLU A 57 2.19 5.65 6.03
N VAL A 58 2.24 4.44 6.60
CA VAL A 58 1.37 3.34 6.17
C VAL A 58 0.12 3.32 7.05
N ALA A 59 -0.81 2.40 6.75
CA ALA A 59 -2.02 2.25 7.53
C ALA A 59 -1.72 2.17 9.05
N PRO A 60 -2.47 2.87 9.93
CA PRO A 60 -2.13 3.01 11.35
C PRO A 60 -1.81 1.69 12.07
N GLN A 61 -2.54 0.63 11.76
CA GLN A 61 -2.35 -0.71 12.33
C GLN A 61 -0.99 -1.35 12.00
N ASN A 62 -0.34 -0.90 10.91
CA ASN A 62 0.95 -1.40 10.46
C ASN A 62 2.10 -0.41 10.73
N GLN A 63 1.81 0.83 11.15
CA GLN A 63 2.80 1.91 11.21
C GLN A 63 3.93 1.65 12.21
N SER A 64 3.60 1.10 13.39
CA SER A 64 4.61 0.74 14.40
C SER A 64 5.53 -0.36 13.89
N PHE A 65 4.96 -1.43 13.33
CA PHE A 65 5.73 -2.52 12.72
C PHE A 65 6.60 -2.03 11.56
N PHE A 66 6.07 -1.15 10.71
CA PHE A 66 6.81 -0.57 9.59
C PHE A 66 8.04 0.21 10.07
N LYS A 67 7.92 1.04 11.10
CA LYS A 67 9.06 1.75 11.72
C LYS A 67 10.11 0.76 12.25
N THR A 68 9.68 -0.21 13.05
CA THR A 68 10.58 -1.25 13.61
C THR A 68 11.30 -2.03 12.51
N LEU A 69 10.59 -2.39 11.43
CA LEU A 69 11.12 -3.14 10.32
C LEU A 69 12.22 -2.36 9.56
N LEU A 70 12.03 -1.06 9.34
CA LEU A 70 13.04 -0.20 8.73
C LEU A 70 14.27 -0.03 9.65
N GLU A 71 14.07 0.14 10.95
CA GLU A 71 15.18 0.23 11.92
C GLU A 71 15.98 -1.08 12.02
N ALA A 72 15.30 -2.22 11.94
CA ALA A 72 15.92 -3.55 11.90
C ALA A 72 16.80 -3.71 10.65
N ALA A 73 16.33 -3.21 9.50
CA ALA A 73 17.11 -3.15 8.27
C ALA A 73 18.35 -2.27 8.43
N GLU A 74 18.24 -1.09 9.05
CA GLU A 74 19.40 -0.24 9.35
C GLU A 74 20.47 -0.94 10.18
N LYS A 75 20.04 -1.75 11.15
CA LYS A 75 20.92 -2.52 12.05
C LYS A 75 21.48 -3.80 11.41
N GLY A 76 21.07 -4.14 10.19
CA GLY A 76 21.58 -5.32 9.49
C GLY A 76 20.91 -6.65 9.84
N ASN A 77 19.82 -6.64 10.62
CA ASN A 77 19.16 -7.87 11.06
C ASN A 77 17.63 -7.72 11.13
N ILE A 78 16.94 -8.28 10.15
CA ILE A 78 15.48 -8.28 10.05
C ILE A 78 14.82 -9.56 10.58
N SER A 79 15.59 -10.58 10.97
CA SER A 79 15.06 -11.93 11.27
C SER A 79 14.04 -11.96 12.42
N HIS A 80 14.23 -11.10 13.42
CA HIS A 80 13.32 -11.01 14.56
C HIS A 80 11.93 -10.49 14.17
N CYS A 81 11.83 -9.66 13.13
CA CYS A 81 10.56 -9.08 12.68
C CYS A 81 9.63 -10.10 12.03
N GLU A 82 10.12 -11.26 11.59
CA GLU A 82 9.29 -12.32 10.98
C GLU A 82 8.26 -12.85 11.96
N LYS A 83 8.64 -12.97 13.25
CA LYS A 83 7.75 -13.45 14.32
C LYS A 83 6.66 -12.44 14.68
N ASP A 84 6.95 -11.15 14.50
CA ASP A 84 6.05 -10.04 14.83
C ASP A 84 5.09 -9.71 13.67
N ALA A 85 5.24 -10.38 12.52
CA ALA A 85 4.38 -10.28 11.34
C ALA A 85 3.10 -11.15 11.50
N ASP A 86 2.28 -10.80 12.48
CA ASP A 86 1.06 -11.51 12.90
C ASP A 86 -0.18 -11.26 12.01
N THR A 87 -0.12 -10.26 11.12
CA THR A 87 -1.21 -9.89 10.21
C THR A 87 -0.72 -9.89 8.77
N GLU A 88 -1.64 -10.07 7.83
CA GLU A 88 -1.32 -10.08 6.40
C GLU A 88 -0.63 -8.78 5.93
N GLY A 89 -1.04 -7.63 6.47
CA GLY A 89 -0.38 -6.36 6.19
C GLY A 89 1.08 -6.34 6.63
N LYS A 90 1.38 -6.82 7.84
CA LYS A 90 2.75 -6.91 8.35
C LYS A 90 3.56 -7.97 7.60
N GLN A 91 2.97 -9.12 7.26
CA GLN A 91 3.60 -10.17 6.45
C GLN A 91 4.01 -9.62 5.08
N ASN A 92 3.10 -8.94 4.38
CA ASN A 92 3.40 -8.32 3.09
C ASN A 92 4.54 -7.29 3.20
N LEU A 93 4.55 -6.45 4.24
CA LEU A 93 5.65 -5.49 4.46
C LEU A 93 6.98 -6.22 4.70
N PHE A 94 6.98 -7.25 5.54
CA PHE A 94 8.16 -8.05 5.84
C PHE A 94 8.72 -8.76 4.60
N GLU A 95 7.87 -9.45 3.84
CA GLU A 95 8.27 -10.18 2.63
C GLU A 95 8.86 -9.24 1.57
N VAL A 96 8.23 -8.08 1.35
CA VAL A 96 8.74 -7.07 0.42
C VAL A 96 10.11 -6.56 0.88
N LEU A 97 10.26 -6.21 2.16
CA LEU A 97 11.55 -5.73 2.66
C LEU A 97 12.61 -6.83 2.59
N LYS A 98 12.29 -8.08 2.95
CA LYS A 98 13.20 -9.24 2.87
C LYS A 98 13.67 -9.45 1.44
N ALA A 99 12.76 -9.43 0.46
CA ALA A 99 13.10 -9.55 -0.95
C ALA A 99 14.01 -8.41 -1.44
N ILE A 100 13.76 -7.18 -0.99
CA ILE A 100 14.62 -6.02 -1.27
C ILE A 100 16.01 -6.23 -0.64
N TRP A 101 16.04 -6.59 0.64
CA TRP A 101 17.25 -6.82 1.42
C TRP A 101 18.15 -7.89 0.78
N ASP A 102 17.57 -9.02 0.40
CA ASP A 102 18.29 -10.14 -0.24
C ASP A 102 18.85 -9.78 -1.61
N LYS A 103 18.17 -8.90 -2.35
CA LYS A 103 18.67 -8.40 -3.64
C LYS A 103 19.77 -7.36 -3.46
N VAL A 104 19.58 -6.40 -2.55
CA VAL A 104 20.53 -5.30 -2.33
C VAL A 104 21.81 -5.80 -1.64
N SER A 105 21.71 -6.80 -0.75
CA SER A 105 22.88 -7.39 -0.07
C SER A 105 23.89 -8.04 -1.03
N LYS A 106 23.45 -8.44 -2.22
CA LYS A 106 24.30 -9.03 -3.26
C LYS A 106 24.99 -7.99 -4.15
N LEU A 107 24.65 -6.71 -4.02
CA LEU A 107 25.23 -5.63 -4.82
C LEU A 107 26.55 -5.16 -4.24
N ASN A 108 27.50 -4.82 -5.13
CA ASN A 108 28.69 -4.07 -4.77
C ASN A 108 28.35 -2.56 -4.65
N LYS A 109 29.33 -1.74 -4.23
CA LYS A 109 29.14 -0.29 -4.04
C LYS A 109 28.68 0.41 -5.32
N GLU A 110 29.24 0.04 -6.47
CA GLU A 110 28.88 0.62 -7.76
C GLU A 110 27.42 0.30 -8.14
N GLY A 111 27.00 -0.95 -7.98
CA GLY A 111 25.62 -1.36 -8.26
C GLY A 111 24.60 -0.72 -7.32
N VAL A 112 24.96 -0.50 -6.04
CA VAL A 112 24.11 0.28 -5.12
C VAL A 112 23.95 1.72 -5.62
N ASN A 113 25.04 2.38 -5.99
CA ASN A 113 25.01 3.77 -6.46
C ASN A 113 24.22 3.90 -7.77
N GLU A 114 24.42 3.01 -8.74
CA GLU A 114 23.68 2.99 -10.00
C GLU A 114 22.17 2.86 -9.78
N ARG A 115 21.75 1.93 -8.90
CA ARG A 115 20.33 1.73 -8.56
C ARG A 115 19.75 2.92 -7.82
N LEU A 116 20.51 3.53 -6.93
CA LEU A 116 20.08 4.73 -6.21
C LEU A 116 19.93 5.92 -7.16
N GLU A 117 20.90 6.16 -8.05
CA GLU A 117 20.78 7.20 -9.08
C GLU A 117 19.57 6.97 -9.97
N THR A 118 19.33 5.72 -10.39
CA THR A 118 18.16 5.36 -11.20
C THR A 118 16.86 5.70 -10.48
N LEU A 119 16.77 5.38 -9.18
CA LEU A 119 15.60 5.71 -8.36
C LEU A 119 15.41 7.22 -8.20
N LEU A 120 16.48 7.98 -7.99
CA LEU A 120 16.42 9.43 -7.85
C LEU A 120 16.10 10.15 -9.16
N LYS A 121 16.47 9.57 -10.31
CA LYS A 121 16.14 10.06 -11.66
C LYS A 121 14.73 9.62 -12.12
N MET A 122 14.06 8.73 -11.38
CA MET A 122 12.74 8.23 -11.74
C MET A 122 11.70 9.36 -11.69
N VAL A 123 10.89 9.47 -12.75
CA VAL A 123 9.81 10.45 -12.83
C VAL A 123 8.53 9.84 -12.28
N LEU A 124 7.98 10.45 -11.23
CA LEU A 124 6.69 10.08 -10.66
C LEU A 124 5.61 11.07 -11.12
N MET A 125 4.61 10.56 -11.84
CA MET A 125 3.42 11.35 -12.16
C MET A 125 2.51 11.43 -10.93
N ARG A 126 2.25 12.65 -10.48
CA ARG A 126 1.35 12.96 -9.36
C ARG A 126 0.08 13.61 -9.89
N LEU A 127 -1.06 12.99 -9.62
CA LEU A 127 -2.38 13.56 -9.85
C LEU A 127 -2.94 13.98 -8.49
N GLU A 128 -3.15 15.28 -8.31
CA GLU A 128 -3.68 15.85 -7.07
C GLU A 128 -5.15 16.22 -7.29
N GLU A 129 -6.01 15.68 -6.43
CA GLU A 129 -7.43 16.01 -6.44
C GLU A 129 -7.80 16.80 -5.17
N PRO A 130 -8.79 17.72 -5.25
CA PRO A 130 -9.13 18.61 -4.15
C PRO A 130 -9.78 17.89 -2.97
N ASP A 131 -10.45 16.77 -3.24
CA ASP A 131 -11.11 15.93 -2.24
C ASP A 131 -10.91 14.44 -2.54
N PRO A 132 -10.98 13.57 -1.50
CA PRO A 132 -10.82 12.13 -1.65
C PRO A 132 -11.82 11.50 -2.61
N GLY A 133 -13.06 12.00 -2.68
CA GLY A 133 -14.09 11.50 -3.58
C GLY A 133 -13.74 11.70 -5.06
N ARG A 134 -13.15 12.85 -5.43
CA ARG A 134 -12.58 13.12 -6.75
C ARG A 134 -11.36 12.26 -7.04
N ALA A 135 -10.47 12.10 -6.07
CA ALA A 135 -9.31 11.22 -6.17
C ALA A 135 -9.70 9.77 -6.52
N ILE A 136 -10.78 9.27 -5.92
CA ILE A 136 -11.33 7.94 -6.23
C ILE A 136 -11.85 7.87 -7.68
N ARG A 137 -12.50 8.93 -8.19
CA ARG A 137 -12.95 8.99 -9.60
C ARG A 137 -11.78 8.98 -10.58
N THR A 138 -10.77 9.80 -10.31
CA THR A 138 -9.54 9.85 -11.12
C THR A 138 -8.80 8.52 -11.06
N PHE A 139 -8.77 7.87 -9.89
CA PHE A 139 -8.26 6.52 -9.74
C PHE A 139 -8.97 5.50 -10.64
N GLN A 140 -10.31 5.42 -10.60
CA GLN A 140 -11.08 4.50 -11.45
C GLN A 140 -10.75 4.69 -12.93
N SER A 141 -10.74 5.95 -13.39
CA SER A 141 -10.44 6.27 -14.78
C SER A 141 -9.01 5.91 -15.19
N VAL A 142 -8.03 5.99 -14.28
CA VAL A 142 -6.63 5.62 -14.56
C VAL A 142 -6.43 4.11 -14.47
N ASN A 143 -7.14 3.41 -13.57
CA ASN A 143 -6.95 1.99 -13.32
C ASN A 143 -7.70 1.07 -14.29
N ASP A 144 -8.65 1.59 -15.06
CA ASP A 144 -9.33 0.87 -16.17
C ASP A 144 -8.37 0.41 -17.29
N ARG A 145 -7.07 0.69 -17.19
CA ARG A 145 -6.03 0.32 -18.17
C ARG A 145 -5.02 -0.73 -17.66
N GLY A 146 -5.18 -1.25 -16.43
CA GLY A 146 -4.21 -2.15 -15.76
C GLY A 146 -4.79 -3.50 -15.30
N VAL A 147 -4.20 -4.10 -14.24
CA VAL A 147 -4.73 -5.32 -13.59
C VAL A 147 -6.20 -5.09 -13.23
N PRO A 148 -7.13 -5.98 -13.65
CA PRO A 148 -8.55 -5.74 -13.42
C PRO A 148 -8.82 -5.63 -11.92
N LEU A 149 -9.49 -4.54 -11.51
CA LEU A 149 -10.04 -4.43 -10.17
C LEU A 149 -10.98 -5.61 -9.88
N LEU A 150 -10.93 -6.10 -8.65
CA LEU A 150 -11.89 -7.07 -8.14
C LEU A 150 -13.31 -6.48 -8.22
N LEU A 151 -14.31 -7.35 -8.35
CA LEU A 151 -15.72 -6.95 -8.50
C LEU A 151 -16.21 -6.15 -7.28
N LEU A 152 -15.80 -6.51 -6.06
CA LEU A 152 -16.08 -5.77 -4.84
C LEU A 152 -15.39 -4.40 -4.84
N ASP A 153 -14.17 -4.30 -5.37
CA ASP A 153 -13.49 -3.01 -5.50
C ASP A 153 -14.25 -2.10 -6.47
N LYS A 154 -14.76 -2.65 -7.58
CA LYS A 154 -15.62 -1.92 -8.54
C LYS A 154 -16.97 -1.54 -7.92
N LEU A 155 -17.60 -2.43 -7.16
CA LEU A 155 -18.86 -2.16 -6.50
C LEU A 155 -18.73 -1.08 -5.44
N LYS A 156 -17.71 -1.16 -4.58
CA LYS A 156 -17.39 -0.13 -3.59
C LYS A 156 -17.21 1.22 -4.25
N SER A 157 -16.37 1.23 -5.29
CA SER A 157 -16.08 2.37 -6.14
C SER A 157 -17.34 3.02 -6.73
N LEU A 158 -18.26 2.21 -7.25
CA LEU A 158 -19.53 2.66 -7.80
C LEU A 158 -20.44 3.26 -6.73
N LEU A 159 -20.51 2.66 -5.55
CA LEU A 159 -21.34 3.15 -4.44
C LEU A 159 -20.83 4.50 -3.90
N ILE A 160 -19.51 4.65 -3.75
CA ILE A 160 -18.88 5.93 -3.39
C ILE A 160 -19.16 6.99 -4.47
N TYR A 161 -19.15 6.60 -5.75
CA TYR A 161 -19.52 7.50 -6.85
C TYR A 161 -20.98 7.97 -6.74
N TYR A 162 -21.93 7.06 -6.50
CA TYR A 162 -23.34 7.41 -6.36
C TYR A 162 -23.59 8.31 -5.14
N SER A 163 -22.95 7.99 -4.01
CA SER A 163 -23.00 8.81 -2.79
C SER A 163 -22.54 10.24 -3.05
N ASN A 164 -21.38 10.40 -3.71
CA ASN A 164 -20.84 11.73 -4.00
C ASN A 164 -21.63 12.50 -5.07
N THR A 165 -22.22 11.81 -6.05
CA THR A 165 -22.88 12.45 -7.20
C THR A 165 -24.34 12.79 -6.93
N PHE A 166 -25.06 11.95 -6.19
CA PHE A 166 -26.51 12.05 -6.02
C PHE A 166 -26.98 12.25 -4.58
N CYS A 167 -26.08 12.15 -3.60
CA CYS A 167 -26.40 12.35 -2.19
C CYS A 167 -25.64 13.53 -1.56
N ASP A 168 -25.11 14.44 -2.39
CA ASP A 168 -24.33 15.63 -2.02
C ASP A 168 -23.19 15.34 -1.02
N GLY A 169 -22.62 14.13 -1.08
CA GLY A 169 -21.54 13.73 -0.17
C GLY A 169 -21.93 13.86 1.30
N LYS A 170 -23.21 13.60 1.66
CA LYS A 170 -23.63 13.54 3.07
C LYS A 170 -22.60 12.73 3.85
N LYS A 171 -21.87 13.42 4.74
CA LYS A 171 -20.60 12.94 5.36
C LYS A 171 -20.64 11.55 6.00
N GLY A 172 -21.83 11.00 6.27
CA GLY A 172 -21.98 9.65 6.82
C GLY A 172 -22.02 8.54 5.77
N LEU A 173 -22.40 8.79 4.52
CA LEU A 173 -22.65 7.70 3.55
C LEU A 173 -21.35 7.10 3.00
N ASP A 174 -20.36 7.94 2.69
CA ASP A 174 -19.03 7.47 2.29
C ASP A 174 -18.36 6.68 3.42
N GLN A 175 -18.47 7.18 4.66
CA GLN A 175 -17.96 6.47 5.85
C GLN A 175 -18.68 5.14 6.05
N PHE A 176 -20.02 5.12 5.96
CA PHE A 176 -20.83 3.92 6.06
C PHE A 176 -20.43 2.87 5.02
N ILE A 177 -20.26 3.27 3.76
CA ILE A 177 -19.80 2.38 2.68
C ILE A 177 -18.39 1.87 2.99
N ASN A 178 -17.47 2.75 3.41
CA ASN A 178 -16.10 2.35 3.74
C ASN A 178 -16.03 1.33 4.88
N ASP A 179 -16.80 1.54 5.94
CA ASP A 179 -16.85 0.65 7.11
C ASP A 179 -17.39 -0.73 6.73
N HIS A 180 -18.52 -0.78 6.00
CA HIS A 180 -19.13 -2.04 5.60
C HIS A 180 -18.26 -2.83 4.62
N PHE A 181 -17.66 -2.15 3.63
CA PHE A 181 -16.72 -2.83 2.74
C PHE A 181 -15.46 -3.29 3.49
N GLY A 182 -15.02 -2.55 4.51
CA GLY A 182 -13.95 -2.99 5.42
C GLY A 182 -14.27 -4.35 6.05
N GLU A 183 -15.49 -4.53 6.56
CA GLU A 183 -15.94 -5.81 7.12
C GLU A 183 -16.08 -6.91 6.06
N ILE A 184 -16.63 -6.58 4.88
CA ILE A 184 -16.74 -7.53 3.76
C ILE A 184 -15.35 -8.05 3.37
N PHE A 185 -14.35 -7.18 3.23
CA PHE A 185 -12.98 -7.59 2.90
C PHE A 185 -12.33 -8.44 3.99
N LYS A 186 -12.58 -8.15 5.28
CA LYS A 186 -12.10 -8.99 6.39
C LYS A 186 -12.72 -10.38 6.33
N ILE A 187 -14.03 -10.49 6.08
CA ILE A 187 -14.72 -11.78 5.94
C ILE A 187 -14.17 -12.52 4.72
N PHE A 188 -14.01 -11.84 3.58
CA PHE A 188 -13.44 -12.41 2.36
C PHE A 188 -12.04 -13.00 2.60
N ALA A 189 -11.16 -12.25 3.28
CA ALA A 189 -9.82 -12.70 3.61
C ALA A 189 -9.83 -13.93 4.55
N LYS A 190 -10.78 -14.00 5.50
CA LYS A 190 -10.97 -15.19 6.37
C LYS A 190 -11.42 -16.40 5.56
N ILE A 191 -12.40 -16.24 4.67
CA ILE A 191 -12.91 -17.32 3.81
C ILE A 191 -11.77 -17.85 2.93
N LYS A 192 -11.00 -16.95 2.29
CA LYS A 192 -9.87 -17.31 1.43
C LYS A 192 -8.74 -18.07 2.15
N LYS A 193 -8.65 -17.97 3.49
CA LYS A 193 -7.67 -18.68 4.31
C LYS A 193 -8.23 -19.99 4.90
N SER A 194 -9.50 -20.32 4.68
CA SER A 194 -10.11 -21.55 5.20
C SER A 194 -9.71 -22.76 4.36
N ASP A 195 -9.30 -23.85 5.02
CA ASP A 195 -8.92 -25.11 4.36
C ASP A 195 -10.08 -25.80 3.61
N HIS A 196 -11.32 -25.39 3.88
CA HIS A 196 -12.54 -25.94 3.26
C HIS A 196 -12.82 -25.40 1.85
N ILE A 197 -11.99 -24.51 1.33
CA ILE A 197 -12.09 -23.98 -0.04
C ILE A 197 -12.14 -25.11 -1.08
N SER A 198 -11.33 -26.15 -0.86
CA SER A 198 -11.27 -27.35 -1.73
C SER A 198 -12.59 -28.14 -1.81
N SER A 199 -13.52 -27.92 -0.86
CA SER A 199 -14.82 -28.59 -0.79
C SER A 199 -15.94 -27.82 -1.50
N VAL A 200 -15.74 -26.55 -1.85
CA VAL A 200 -16.81 -25.65 -2.35
C VAL A 200 -16.51 -25.09 -3.75
N GLY A 201 -15.28 -25.22 -4.26
CA GLY A 201 -14.90 -24.84 -5.62
C GLY A 201 -13.49 -25.32 -5.93
N GLY A 202 -13.12 -25.40 -7.21
CA GLY A 202 -11.82 -25.94 -7.66
C GLY A 202 -10.61 -25.30 -7.00
N SER A 203 -9.40 -25.82 -7.29
CA SER A 203 -8.13 -25.51 -6.61
C SER A 203 -7.71 -24.03 -6.48
N LYS A 204 -8.48 -23.09 -7.04
CA LYS A 204 -8.35 -21.64 -6.90
C LYS A 204 -9.73 -21.00 -6.68
N PHE A 205 -10.10 -20.80 -5.42
CA PHE A 205 -11.30 -20.04 -5.06
C PHE A 205 -11.05 -18.55 -5.22
N ASP A 206 -11.92 -17.90 -5.98
CA ASP A 206 -11.87 -16.47 -6.23
C ASP A 206 -13.19 -15.77 -5.86
N GLU A 207 -13.19 -14.46 -6.02
CA GLU A 207 -14.33 -13.62 -5.71
C GLU A 207 -15.57 -13.96 -6.56
N GLY A 208 -15.37 -14.42 -7.79
CA GLY A 208 -16.45 -14.84 -8.69
C GLY A 208 -17.19 -16.08 -8.18
N ASP A 209 -16.53 -16.95 -7.41
CA ASP A 209 -17.15 -18.10 -6.78
C ASP A 209 -18.13 -17.66 -5.66
N ILE A 210 -17.76 -16.67 -4.86
CA ILE A 210 -18.64 -16.15 -3.79
C ILE A 210 -19.93 -15.58 -4.36
N PHE A 211 -19.83 -14.74 -5.40
CA PHE A 211 -21.00 -14.16 -6.02
C PHE A 211 -21.88 -15.22 -6.70
N ARG A 212 -21.28 -16.27 -7.29
CA ARG A 212 -22.06 -17.37 -7.87
C ARG A 212 -22.88 -18.14 -6.82
N TYR A 213 -22.29 -18.43 -5.66
CA TYR A 213 -22.97 -19.22 -4.64
C TYR A 213 -23.96 -18.42 -3.77
N HIS A 214 -23.87 -17.08 -3.73
CA HIS A 214 -24.74 -16.24 -2.88
C HIS A 214 -25.70 -15.32 -3.65
N ALA A 215 -25.45 -14.99 -4.92
CA ALA A 215 -26.34 -14.15 -5.75
C ALA A 215 -27.11 -14.94 -6.83
N GLY A 216 -26.87 -16.25 -6.93
CA GLY A 216 -27.63 -17.19 -7.74
C GLY A 216 -28.58 -18.02 -6.87
N SER A 217 -29.69 -17.41 -6.44
CA SER A 217 -30.88 -18.10 -5.91
C SER A 217 -32.10 -17.29 -6.28
#